data_AF-A0A1T3DUG0-F1
#
_entry.id   AF-A0A1T3DUG0-F1
#
_cell.length_a   1.000
_cell.length_b   1.000
_cell.length_c   1.000
_cell.angle_alpha   90.00
_cell.angle_beta   90.00
_cell.angle_gamma   90.00
#
_symmetry.space_group_name_H-M   'P 1'
#
loop_
_entity.id
_entity.type
_entity.pdbx_description
1 polymer ?
#
loop_
_entity_poly.entity_id
_entity_poly.type
_entity_poly.pdbx_seq_one_letter_code
_entity_poly.pdbx_strand_id
1 'polypeptide(L)' 'MKEMNNNTKREYIAPELNCVLIEIEQGIAAGSATLRIGAAGSEDTPQIDDWNNGGTWGSGDSDL' A
#
# COMPACT_ATOMS: atom_id res chain seq x y z
N MET A 1 -51.27 3.22 42.22
CA MET A 1 -50.77 3.88 40.99
C MET A 1 -50.11 2.80 40.15
N LYS A 2 -50.50 2.65 38.88
CA LYS A 2 -50.01 1.58 38.00
C LYS A 2 -48.80 2.14 37.26
N GLU A 3 -47.62 1.58 37.48
CA GLU A 3 -46.40 1.99 36.77
C GLU A 3 -46.59 1.75 35.26
N MET A 4 -46.44 2.79 34.45
CA MET A 4 -46.42 2.69 32.99
C MET A 4 -45.04 2.23 32.56
N ASN A 5 -44.97 0.99 32.06
CA ASN A 5 -43.74 0.40 31.56
C ASN A 5 -43.33 1.10 30.25
N ASN A 6 -42.34 2.00 30.32
CA ASN A 6 -41.86 2.85 29.21
C ASN A 6 -41.04 2.09 28.14
N ASN A 7 -41.30 0.80 27.94
CA ASN A 7 -40.64 0.00 26.92
C ASN A 7 -41.23 0.27 25.53
N THR A 8 -40.89 1.43 24.96
CA THR A 8 -41.07 1.72 23.54
C THR A 8 -40.13 0.82 22.73
N LYS A 9 -40.63 -0.35 22.31
CA LYS A 9 -39.89 -1.25 21.41
C LYS A 9 -39.68 -0.52 20.09
N ARG A 10 -38.42 -0.37 19.69
CA ARG A 10 -38.06 0.18 18.37
C ARG A 10 -38.13 -0.94 17.33
N GLU A 11 -38.62 -0.61 16.16
CA GLU A 11 -38.62 -1.53 15.03
C GLU A 11 -37.18 -1.80 14.59
N TYR A 12 -36.89 -3.06 14.29
CA TYR A 12 -35.59 -3.47 13.77
C TYR A 12 -35.52 -3.15 12.27
N ILE A 13 -34.46 -2.44 11.86
CA ILE A 13 -34.17 -2.18 10.46
C ILE A 13 -32.98 -3.07 10.08
N ALA A 14 -33.21 -3.99 9.14
CA ALA A 14 -32.17 -4.89 8.64
C ALA A 14 -31.12 -4.08 7.85
N PRO A 15 -29.82 -4.38 7.98
CA PRO A 15 -28.78 -3.76 7.18
C PRO A 15 -28.85 -4.22 5.72
N GLU A 16 -28.51 -3.34 4.80
CA GLU A 16 -28.46 -3.64 3.36
C GLU A 16 -27.01 -3.55 2.85
N LEU A 17 -26.62 -4.47 1.97
CA LEU A 17 -25.31 -4.50 1.32
C LEU A 17 -25.46 -4.08 -0.14
N ASN A 18 -24.79 -3.00 -0.53
CA ASN A 18 -24.71 -2.56 -1.92
C ASN A 18 -23.35 -2.92 -2.52
N CYS A 19 -23.35 -3.68 -3.62
CA CYS A 19 -22.16 -4.04 -4.36
C CYS A 19 -22.20 -3.36 -5.73
N VAL A 20 -21.15 -2.61 -6.06
CA VAL A 20 -20.96 -2.01 -7.38
C VAL A 20 -19.84 -2.77 -8.07
N LEU A 21 -20.17 -3.52 -9.11
CA LEU A 21 -19.16 -4.16 -9.95
C LEU A 21 -18.67 -3.15 -10.99
N ILE A 22 -17.38 -2.82 -10.93
CA ILE A 22 -16.73 -1.95 -11.91
C ILE A 22 -15.91 -2.87 -12.83
N GLU A 23 -16.30 -2.95 -14.09
CA GLU A 23 -15.52 -3.63 -15.12
C GLU A 23 -14.44 -2.69 -15.63
N ILE A 24 -13.18 -3.11 -15.53
CA ILE A 24 -12.05 -2.40 -16.13
C ILE A 24 -11.80 -3.00 -17.51
N GLU A 25 -11.48 -2.16 -18.48
CA GLU A 25 -11.13 -2.61 -19.83
C GLU A 25 -9.99 -3.63 -19.83
N GLN A 26 -10.07 -4.60 -20.73
CA GLN A 26 -9.01 -5.58 -20.97
C GLN A 26 -7.86 -4.90 -21.75
N GLY A 27 -7.00 -4.18 -21.04
CA GLY A 27 -5.75 -3.67 -21.58
C GLY A 27 -4.62 -4.67 -21.35
N ILE A 28 -3.90 -5.07 -22.40
CA ILE A 28 -2.59 -5.70 -22.21
C ILE A 28 -1.69 -4.58 -21.65
N ALA A 29 -1.24 -4.70 -20.41
CA ALA A 29 -0.17 -3.88 -19.84
C ALA A 29 1.18 -4.26 -20.49
N ALA A 30 1.26 -4.22 -21.82
CA ALA A 30 2.47 -4.45 -22.57
C ALA A 30 3.28 -3.16 -22.56
N GLY A 31 4.51 -3.22 -22.04
CA GLY A 31 5.44 -2.09 -22.05
C GLY A 31 5.37 -1.19 -20.83
N SER A 32 4.80 -1.63 -19.71
CA SER A 32 4.79 -0.86 -18.45
C SER A 32 6.18 -0.60 -17.84
N ALA A 33 7.21 -1.26 -18.36
CA ALA A 33 8.60 -0.99 -18.00
C ALA A 33 9.56 -1.32 -19.15
N THR A 34 10.53 -0.44 -19.39
CA THR A 34 11.77 -0.77 -20.09
C THR A 34 12.78 -1.16 -19.01
N LEU A 35 12.99 -2.46 -18.81
CA LEU A 35 13.98 -2.94 -17.85
C LEU A 35 15.37 -2.90 -18.49
N ARG A 36 16.30 -2.17 -17.88
CA ARG A 36 17.73 -2.29 -18.16
C ARG A 36 18.30 -3.26 -17.12
N ILE A 37 18.75 -4.43 -17.57
CA ILE A 37 19.43 -5.39 -16.69
C ILE A 37 20.87 -4.90 -16.53
N GLY A 38 21.26 -4.55 -15.30
CA GLY A 38 22.64 -4.16 -15.01
C GLY A 38 23.64 -5.27 -15.34
N ALA A 39 24.79 -4.90 -15.90
CA ALA A 39 25.95 -5.75 -16.09
C ALA A 39 27.12 -5.26 -15.21
N ALA A 40 28.13 -6.09 -14.97
CA ALA A 40 29.28 -5.68 -14.16
C ALA A 40 29.90 -4.37 -14.70
N GLY A 41 29.87 -3.31 -13.89
CA GLY A 41 30.36 -1.97 -14.26
C GLY A 41 29.36 -1.04 -14.97
N SER A 42 28.11 -1.44 -15.20
CA SER A 42 27.07 -0.52 -15.72
C SER A 42 26.44 0.33 -14.63
N GLU A 43 26.02 1.55 -14.95
CA GLU A 43 25.26 2.43 -14.06
C GLU A 43 23.91 1.83 -13.62
N ASP A 44 23.37 0.88 -14.39
CA ASP A 44 22.15 0.14 -14.07
C ASP A 44 22.39 -1.03 -13.09
N THR A 45 23.62 -1.25 -12.64
CA THR A 45 23.94 -2.26 -11.62
C THR A 45 23.89 -1.60 -10.24
N PRO A 46 23.07 -2.12 -9.31
CA PRO A 46 23.03 -1.62 -7.95
C PRO A 46 24.43 -1.59 -7.34
N GLN A 47 24.79 -0.45 -6.74
CA GLN A 47 26.05 -0.34 -6.03
C GLN A 47 26.00 -1.26 -4.81
N ILE A 48 26.92 -2.22 -4.76
CA ILE A 48 27.13 -3.04 -3.56
C ILE A 48 28.14 -2.27 -2.71
N ASP A 49 27.68 -1.74 -1.58
CA ASP A 49 28.53 -1.10 -0.58
C ASP A 49 28.51 -1.91 0.72
N ASP A 50 29.61 -1.87 1.48
CA ASP A 50 29.68 -2.54 2.77
C ASP A 50 28.94 -1.71 3.82
N TRP A 51 28.05 -2.36 4.56
CA TRP A 51 27.30 -1.73 5.65
C TRP A 51 28.23 -1.15 6.73
N ASN A 52 29.41 -1.72 6.92
CA ASN A 52 30.36 -1.30 7.96
C ASN A 52 31.34 -0.21 7.53
N ASN A 53 31.24 0.30 6.28
CA ASN A 53 32.18 1.28 5.75
C ASN A 53 31.69 2.74 5.88
N GLY A 54 30.72 3.01 6.76
CA GLY A 54 30.20 4.38 6.99
C GLY A 54 29.34 4.96 5.86
N GLY A 55 29.11 4.20 4.78
CA GLY A 55 28.27 4.58 3.64
C GLY A 55 28.92 5.58 2.68
N THR A 56 28.69 5.39 1.37
CA THR A 56 29.24 6.27 0.32
C THR A 56 28.33 7.49 -0.01
N TRP A 57 27.08 7.52 0.49
CA TRP A 57 26.09 8.53 0.11
C TRP A 57 25.79 9.50 1.28
N GLY A 58 26.19 10.76 1.13
CA GLY A 58 26.12 11.79 2.18
C GLY A 58 27.48 12.08 2.82
N SER A 59 27.55 13.01 3.77
CA SER A 59 28.81 13.41 4.46
C SER A 59 29.41 12.29 5.33
N GLY A 60 28.85 11.08 5.32
CA GLY A 60 29.34 9.96 6.13
C GLY A 60 29.22 10.16 7.65
N ASP A 61 28.58 11.25 8.09
CA ASP A 61 28.45 11.61 9.50
C ASP A 61 27.30 10.81 10.13
N SER A 62 27.49 9.52 10.33
CA SER A 62 26.64 8.70 11.20
C SER A 62 27.18 8.66 12.64
N ASP A 63 27.53 9.83 13.18
CA ASP A 63 27.97 9.97 14.57
C ASP A 63 26.97 10.86 15.34
N LEU A 64 26.27 10.24 16.30
CA LEU A 64 25.65 10.89 17.46
C LEU A 64 26.70 11.19 18.52
#